data_AF-K9ACH6-F1
#
_entry.id   AF-K9ACH6-F1
#
_cell.length_a   1.000
_cell.length_b   1.000
_cell.length_c   1.000
_cell.angle_alpha   90.00
_cell.angle_beta   90.00
_cell.angle_gamma   90.00
#
_symmetry.space_group_name_H-M   'P 1'
#
loop_
_entity.id
_entity.type
_entity.pdbx_description
1 polymer ?
#
loop_
_entity_poly.entity_id
_entity_poly.type
_entity_poly.pdbx_seq_one_letter_code
_entity_poly.pdbx_strand_id
1 'polypeptide(L)'
;MNKVYKVVWNASIGAWVATSELAKGKTKTKSKTLNVSAVILVGAISFSATAFAATNTEGGLGAGTSISGTTSCREGSANTANTKDIAIGCGAQTQDRTSSNIANRNNPYNNTTGPYAGALKQGGSVSVGTGAVVEKGLGTAIGSYATTQGISGVAIGTGALSSGNTALAVGRQSAATADFSQAIGNVAAATGKGSLAIGHSATAEGYRSIAIGSPDIENADAVAGQAGAAYQPKMATKATGKDSIAFGGGALLQKKML
;
A
#
# COMPACT_ATOMS: atom_id res chain seq x y z
N MET A 1 -62.84 -27.05 64.05
CA MET A 1 -62.63 -26.22 62.84
C MET A 1 -61.12 -26.05 62.66
N ASN A 2 -60.47 -26.96 61.94
CA ASN A 2 -59.01 -26.95 61.80
C ASN A 2 -58.60 -26.00 60.68
N LYS A 3 -57.97 -24.88 61.02
CA LYS A 3 -57.30 -24.01 60.06
C LYS A 3 -55.87 -24.55 59.92
N VAL A 4 -55.58 -25.18 58.79
CA VAL A 4 -54.22 -25.67 58.50
C VAL A 4 -53.40 -24.48 58.01
N TYR A 5 -52.16 -24.33 58.49
CA TYR A 5 -51.28 -23.21 58.16
C TYR A 5 -49.89 -23.73 57.79
N LYS A 6 -49.23 -23.06 56.83
CA LYS A 6 -47.83 -23.35 56.45
C LYS A 6 -46.89 -22.29 56.99
N VAL A 7 -45.80 -22.71 57.63
CA VAL A 7 -44.74 -21.84 58.13
C VAL A 7 -43.72 -21.59 57.01
N VAL A 8 -43.44 -20.31 56.71
CA VAL A 8 -42.53 -19.88 55.63
C VAL A 8 -41.55 -18.83 56.15
N TRP A 9 -40.28 -18.93 55.74
CA TRP A 9 -39.24 -17.94 56.07
C TRP A 9 -39.41 -16.66 55.25
N ASN A 10 -39.52 -15.50 55.92
CA ASN A 10 -39.56 -14.20 55.27
C ASN A 10 -38.20 -13.49 55.38
N ALA A 11 -37.47 -13.46 54.27
CA ALA A 11 -36.14 -12.89 54.19
C ALA A 11 -36.08 -11.37 54.39
N SER A 12 -37.18 -10.64 54.17
CA SER A 12 -37.22 -9.17 54.35
C SER A 12 -37.32 -8.75 55.81
N ILE A 13 -37.80 -9.63 56.69
CA ILE A 13 -37.94 -9.35 58.13
C ILE A 13 -37.13 -10.31 59.01
N GLY A 14 -36.47 -11.31 58.42
CA GLY A 14 -35.61 -12.25 59.14
C GLY A 14 -36.35 -13.16 60.13
N ALA A 15 -37.60 -13.54 59.84
CA ALA A 15 -38.43 -14.34 60.74
C ALA A 15 -39.31 -15.38 60.00
N TRP A 16 -39.74 -16.41 60.73
CA TRP A 16 -40.72 -17.39 60.27
C TRP A 16 -42.15 -16.89 60.47
N VAL A 17 -42.98 -16.96 59.43
CA VAL A 17 -44.36 -16.46 59.44
C VAL A 17 -45.33 -17.58 59.04
N ALA A 18 -46.46 -17.68 59.76
CA ALA A 18 -47.53 -18.63 59.43
C ALA A 18 -48.47 -18.04 58.36
N THR A 19 -48.73 -18.78 57.29
CA THR A 19 -49.57 -18.36 56.16
C THR A 19 -50.68 -19.38 55.87
N SER A 20 -51.80 -18.92 55.31
CA SER A 20 -52.91 -19.80 54.91
C SER A 20 -52.55 -20.62 53.67
N GLU A 21 -52.92 -21.91 53.66
CA GLU A 21 -52.57 -22.86 52.60
C GLU A 21 -53.18 -22.55 51.22
N LEU A 22 -54.20 -21.69 51.16
CA LEU A 22 -54.79 -21.23 49.90
C LEU A 22 -53.98 -20.14 49.19
N ALA A 23 -52.89 -19.66 49.78
CA ALA A 23 -52.03 -18.67 49.14
C ALA A 23 -51.16 -19.32 48.03
N LYS A 24 -51.46 -19.05 46.76
CA LYS A 24 -50.61 -19.44 45.62
C LYS A 24 -49.25 -18.74 45.71
N GLY A 25 -48.20 -19.51 45.99
CA GLY A 25 -46.82 -19.01 45.95
C GLY A 25 -46.41 -18.62 44.53
N LYS A 26 -45.88 -17.40 44.34
CA LYS A 26 -45.21 -17.04 43.09
C LYS A 26 -43.91 -17.82 42.99
N THR A 27 -43.84 -18.78 42.08
CA THR A 27 -42.60 -19.49 41.73
C THR A 27 -41.63 -18.52 41.08
N LYS A 28 -40.34 -18.66 41.43
CA LYS A 28 -39.25 -17.85 40.89
C LYS A 28 -39.20 -18.00 39.36
N THR A 29 -39.15 -16.88 38.65
CA THR A 29 -38.81 -16.82 37.23
C THR A 29 -37.50 -17.59 37.01
N LYS A 30 -37.50 -18.58 36.12
CA LYS A 30 -36.25 -19.23 35.70
C LYS A 30 -35.40 -18.17 34.99
N SER A 31 -34.33 -17.73 35.65
CA SER A 31 -33.22 -17.07 34.95
C SER A 31 -32.66 -18.09 33.96
N LYS A 32 -32.50 -17.71 32.68
CA LYS A 32 -31.78 -18.52 31.70
C LYS A 32 -30.30 -18.56 32.12
N THR A 33 -29.92 -19.55 32.91
CA THR A 33 -28.52 -19.94 33.07
C THR A 33 -28.10 -20.65 31.77
N LEU A 34 -27.28 -19.97 30.96
CA LEU A 34 -26.59 -20.62 29.84
C LEU A 34 -25.65 -21.68 30.42
N ASN A 35 -25.97 -22.95 30.23
CA ASN A 35 -25.04 -24.05 30.47
C ASN A 35 -23.95 -24.01 29.39
N VAL A 36 -22.80 -23.42 29.74
CA VAL A 36 -21.55 -23.64 29.00
C VAL A 36 -21.08 -25.04 29.37
N SER A 37 -21.49 -26.03 28.58
CA SER A 37 -20.94 -27.38 28.62
C SER A 37 -20.90 -27.94 27.22
N ALA A 38 -19.68 -28.01 26.69
CA ALA A 38 -19.20 -28.95 25.69
C ALA A 38 -20.08 -29.14 24.43
N VAL A 39 -20.17 -28.10 23.61
CA VAL A 39 -20.09 -28.31 22.16
C VAL A 39 -18.67 -27.94 21.78
N ILE A 40 -17.83 -28.95 21.55
CA ILE A 40 -16.62 -28.79 20.74
C ILE A 40 -17.14 -28.43 19.35
N LEU A 41 -17.37 -27.13 19.14
CA LEU A 41 -17.53 -26.56 17.82
C LEU A 41 -16.12 -26.61 17.23
N VAL A 42 -15.82 -27.68 16.48
CA VAL A 42 -14.73 -27.71 15.48
C VAL A 42 -15.14 -26.79 14.33
N GLY A 43 -15.43 -25.53 14.66
CA GLY A 43 -15.93 -24.49 13.79
C GLY A 43 -15.14 -23.23 14.09
N ALA A 44 -13.92 -23.21 13.53
CA ALA A 44 -13.17 -22.03 13.14
C ALA A 44 -13.33 -20.78 14.01
N ILE A 45 -12.70 -20.77 15.18
CA ILE A 45 -12.07 -19.53 15.65
C ILE A 45 -10.67 -19.54 15.05
N SER A 46 -10.59 -19.24 13.75
CA SER A 46 -9.34 -18.80 13.16
C SER A 46 -8.97 -17.50 13.85
N PHE A 47 -8.06 -17.55 14.83
CA PHE A 47 -7.35 -16.35 15.25
C PHE A 47 -6.64 -15.84 14.00
N SER A 48 -7.15 -14.76 13.38
CA SER A 48 -6.36 -14.00 12.43
C SER A 48 -5.12 -13.52 13.18
N ALA A 49 -3.95 -13.57 12.54
CA ALA A 49 -2.64 -13.27 13.13
C ALA A 49 -2.45 -11.80 13.57
N THR A 50 -3.52 -11.06 13.87
CA THR A 50 -3.54 -9.60 14.03
C THR A 50 -3.32 -9.13 15.48
N ALA A 51 -2.85 -9.98 16.39
CA ALA A 51 -2.82 -9.67 17.83
C ALA A 51 -1.45 -9.28 18.41
N PHE A 52 -0.44 -8.92 17.62
CA PHE A 52 0.83 -8.40 18.14
C PHE A 52 1.40 -7.25 17.30
N ALA A 53 0.96 -6.02 17.58
CA ALA A 53 1.74 -4.78 17.53
C ALA A 53 0.81 -3.56 17.70
N ALA A 54 0.40 -3.26 18.94
CA ALA A 54 -0.28 -2.01 19.24
C ALA A 54 0.75 -0.87 19.33
N THR A 55 0.92 -0.11 18.24
CA THR A 55 0.91 1.36 18.22
C THR A 55 0.79 1.83 16.76
N ASN A 56 -0.35 2.43 16.39
CA ASN A 56 -0.66 3.13 15.14
C ASN A 56 -0.86 2.33 13.82
N THR A 57 -1.47 1.14 13.83
CA THR A 57 -1.92 0.43 12.60
C THR A 57 -3.42 0.55 12.32
N GLU A 58 -4.11 1.50 12.96
CA GLU A 58 -5.57 1.57 12.92
C GLU A 58 -6.10 1.96 11.52
N GLY A 59 -6.80 1.04 10.85
CA GLY A 59 -7.64 1.35 9.67
C GLY A 59 -7.18 0.80 8.32
N GLY A 60 -6.11 0.00 8.23
CA GLY A 60 -5.72 -0.69 7.00
C GLY A 60 -6.56 -1.95 6.69
N LEU A 61 -6.75 -2.25 5.40
CA LEU A 61 -7.42 -3.46 4.89
C LEU A 61 -6.43 -4.33 4.12
N GLY A 62 -6.72 -5.63 3.95
CA GLY A 62 -5.92 -6.51 3.09
C GLY A 62 -5.11 -7.56 3.83
N ALA A 63 -4.37 -8.37 3.06
CA ALA A 63 -3.72 -9.57 3.57
C ALA A 63 -2.35 -9.29 4.24
N GLY A 64 -1.67 -8.21 3.85
CA GLY A 64 -0.33 -7.81 4.29
C GLY A 64 -0.33 -6.68 5.32
N THR A 65 0.76 -5.92 5.39
CA THR A 65 0.88 -4.77 6.31
C THR A 65 0.20 -3.56 5.71
N SER A 66 -0.98 -3.20 6.23
CA SER A 66 -1.72 -2.01 5.82
C SER A 66 -1.84 -1.02 6.96
N ILE A 67 -1.46 0.23 6.74
CA ILE A 67 -1.49 1.33 7.73
C ILE A 67 -2.20 2.54 7.13
N SER A 68 -3.20 3.09 7.82
CA SER A 68 -3.98 4.26 7.39
C SER A 68 -4.38 5.13 8.57
N GLY A 69 -4.92 6.31 8.29
CA GLY A 69 -5.58 7.13 9.32
C GLY A 69 -7.03 6.70 9.52
N THR A 70 -7.54 6.77 10.75
CA THR A 70 -8.90 6.34 11.10
C THR A 70 -9.99 7.38 10.81
N THR A 71 -9.65 8.65 10.60
CA THR A 71 -10.63 9.75 10.58
C THR A 71 -10.53 10.67 9.33
N SER A 72 -9.57 10.45 8.43
CA SER A 72 -9.23 11.41 7.36
C SER A 72 -9.01 10.84 5.96
N CYS A 73 -9.26 9.55 5.73
CA CYS A 73 -9.00 8.94 4.43
C CYS A 73 -10.17 9.10 3.44
N ARG A 74 -10.13 10.14 2.61
CA ARG A 74 -11.09 10.33 1.50
C ARG A 74 -10.85 9.34 0.36
N GLU A 75 -9.59 8.97 0.14
CA GLU A 75 -9.13 8.02 -0.87
C GLU A 75 -9.34 6.55 -0.45
N GLY A 76 -9.98 6.32 0.69
CA GLY A 76 -10.18 4.99 1.29
C GLY A 76 -9.00 4.52 2.14
N SER A 77 -9.16 3.37 2.78
CA SER A 77 -8.09 2.74 3.56
C SER A 77 -6.98 2.16 2.66
N ALA A 78 -5.76 2.12 3.18
CA ALA A 78 -4.66 1.34 2.61
C ALA A 78 -5.09 -0.10 2.43
N ASN A 79 -4.78 -0.68 1.27
CA ASN A 79 -5.20 -2.01 0.89
C ASN A 79 -4.02 -2.83 0.36
N THR A 80 -3.78 -3.98 0.97
CA THR A 80 -2.78 -4.95 0.52
C THR A 80 -3.41 -6.17 -0.15
N ALA A 81 -2.93 -6.52 -1.34
CA ALA A 81 -3.43 -7.66 -2.11
C ALA A 81 -2.85 -9.01 -1.67
N ASN A 82 -1.61 -9.03 -1.17
CA ASN A 82 -0.91 -10.21 -0.67
C ASN A 82 -0.44 -10.02 0.78
N THR A 83 -0.30 -11.14 1.51
CA THR A 83 0.26 -11.22 2.87
C THR A 83 1.62 -10.58 3.10
N LYS A 84 2.35 -10.29 2.02
CA LYS A 84 3.71 -9.72 2.09
C LYS A 84 3.82 -8.33 1.50
N ASP A 85 2.71 -7.72 1.13
CA ASP A 85 2.70 -6.35 0.67
C ASP A 85 2.76 -5.37 1.83
N ILE A 86 3.24 -4.16 1.54
CA ILE A 86 3.19 -3.03 2.45
C ILE A 86 2.38 -1.91 1.78
N ALA A 87 1.31 -1.46 2.43
CA ALA A 87 0.53 -0.30 2.04
C ALA A 87 0.47 0.71 3.21
N ILE A 88 0.97 1.92 3.02
CA ILE A 88 0.99 2.97 4.05
C ILE A 88 0.42 4.27 3.47
N GLY A 89 -0.64 4.78 4.07
CA GLY A 89 -1.31 6.02 3.65
C GLY A 89 -2.70 5.77 3.05
N CYS A 90 -3.54 6.81 3.04
CA CYS A 90 -4.92 6.71 2.56
C CYS A 90 -4.96 6.33 1.07
N GLY A 91 -5.73 5.31 0.70
CA GLY A 91 -5.84 4.84 -0.68
C GLY A 91 -4.54 4.25 -1.24
N ALA A 92 -3.53 3.96 -0.40
CA ALA A 92 -2.36 3.21 -0.84
C ALA A 92 -2.77 1.78 -1.22
N GLN A 93 -2.45 1.32 -2.41
CA GLN A 93 -2.89 0.02 -2.93
C GLN A 93 -1.73 -0.77 -3.52
N THR A 94 -1.64 -2.02 -3.11
CA THR A 94 -0.89 -3.05 -3.84
C THR A 94 -1.90 -4.03 -4.42
N GLN A 95 -1.76 -4.40 -5.69
CA GLN A 95 -2.76 -5.20 -6.41
C GLN A 95 -2.25 -6.59 -6.80
N ASP A 96 -0.95 -6.83 -6.72
CA ASP A 96 -0.37 -8.14 -7.01
C ASP A 96 -0.64 -9.16 -5.89
N ARG A 97 -1.15 -10.33 -6.26
CA ARG A 97 -1.56 -11.37 -5.31
C ARG A 97 -0.56 -12.51 -5.19
N THR A 98 0.56 -12.50 -5.92
CA THR A 98 1.42 -13.68 -6.00
C THR A 98 2.75 -13.57 -5.24
N SER A 99 3.11 -12.38 -4.76
CA SER A 99 4.54 -12.12 -4.51
C SER A 99 4.88 -11.66 -3.09
N SER A 100 6.15 -11.82 -2.67
CA SER A 100 6.59 -11.86 -1.28
C SER A 100 8.08 -11.49 -1.03
N ASN A 101 8.34 -10.34 -0.38
CA ASN A 101 9.65 -9.73 -0.03
C ASN A 101 10.32 -8.87 -1.12
N ILE A 102 11.13 -7.88 -0.72
CA ILE A 102 12.07 -7.15 -1.60
C ILE A 102 13.14 -8.15 -2.07
N ALA A 103 12.82 -8.90 -3.13
CA ALA A 103 13.64 -10.01 -3.58
C ALA A 103 14.81 -9.51 -4.44
N ASN A 104 15.97 -10.08 -4.15
CA ASN A 104 17.20 -9.88 -4.91
C ASN A 104 17.29 -10.95 -6.03
N ARG A 105 16.93 -10.58 -7.26
CA ARG A 105 17.01 -11.48 -8.43
C ARG A 105 18.47 -11.75 -8.79
N ASN A 106 18.92 -12.99 -8.60
CA ASN A 106 20.26 -13.46 -8.98
C ASN A 106 21.42 -12.65 -8.38
N ASN A 107 21.33 -12.15 -7.15
CA ASN A 107 22.56 -11.70 -6.50
C ASN A 107 23.44 -12.91 -6.19
N PRO A 108 24.63 -13.02 -6.84
CA PRO A 108 25.57 -14.10 -6.56
C PRO A 108 26.13 -14.04 -5.13
N TYR A 109 25.93 -12.92 -4.42
CA TYR A 109 26.29 -12.71 -3.03
C TYR A 109 25.12 -12.94 -2.05
N ASN A 110 24.00 -13.50 -2.48
CA ASN A 110 22.92 -13.91 -1.58
C ASN A 110 23.36 -15.17 -0.80
N ASN A 111 24.09 -14.95 0.30
CA ASN A 111 24.60 -15.98 1.21
C ASN A 111 23.57 -16.41 2.27
N THR A 112 22.27 -16.16 2.04
CA THR A 112 21.22 -16.56 3.01
C THR A 112 21.28 -18.07 3.21
N THR A 113 21.58 -18.51 4.42
CA THR A 113 21.51 -19.91 4.84
C THR A 113 20.09 -20.25 5.35
N GLY A 114 19.65 -21.49 5.18
CA GLY A 114 18.33 -21.97 5.65
C GLY A 114 17.40 -22.49 4.54
N PRO A 115 16.12 -22.80 4.86
CA PRO A 115 15.18 -23.51 3.97
C PRO A 115 14.88 -22.79 2.63
N TYR A 116 15.29 -21.53 2.50
CA TYR A 116 15.07 -20.68 1.34
C TYR A 116 16.38 -20.23 0.68
N ALA A 117 17.51 -20.89 0.99
CA ALA A 117 18.79 -20.69 0.32
C ALA A 117 18.70 -21.12 -1.15
N GLY A 118 19.05 -20.24 -2.08
CA GLY A 118 18.99 -20.53 -3.53
C GLY A 118 17.59 -20.58 -4.16
N ALA A 119 16.51 -20.42 -3.38
CA ALA A 119 15.15 -20.36 -3.93
C ALA A 119 14.89 -19.00 -4.61
N LEU A 120 14.33 -19.03 -5.82
CA LEU A 120 13.78 -17.84 -6.48
C LEU A 120 12.62 -17.29 -5.63
N LYS A 121 12.88 -16.22 -4.86
CA LYS A 121 11.83 -15.55 -4.08
C LYS A 121 10.99 -14.67 -5.02
N GLN A 122 9.71 -15.02 -5.23
CA GLN A 122 8.74 -14.14 -5.90
C GLN A 122 8.53 -12.93 -4.98
N GLY A 123 8.69 -11.69 -5.43
CA GLY A 123 8.86 -10.54 -4.53
C GLY A 123 7.69 -9.54 -4.45
N GLY A 124 7.41 -9.06 -3.24
CA GLY A 124 6.20 -8.30 -2.89
C GLY A 124 6.18 -6.86 -3.39
N SER A 125 5.05 -6.18 -3.17
CA SER A 125 4.84 -4.80 -3.60
C SER A 125 4.90 -3.83 -2.41
N VAL A 126 5.42 -2.62 -2.65
CA VAL A 126 5.48 -1.55 -1.65
C VAL A 126 4.76 -0.33 -2.19
N SER A 127 3.70 0.10 -1.49
CA SER A 127 2.96 1.35 -1.77
C SER A 127 2.97 2.24 -0.53
N VAL A 128 3.54 3.43 -0.65
CA VAL A 128 3.67 4.38 0.47
C VAL A 128 3.27 5.77 -0.01
N GLY A 129 2.27 6.38 0.62
CA GLY A 129 1.74 7.69 0.26
C GLY A 129 0.27 7.63 -0.14
N THR A 130 -0.42 8.76 -0.01
CA THR A 130 -1.84 8.85 -0.33
C THR A 130 -2.09 8.54 -1.81
N GLY A 131 -2.92 7.54 -2.11
CA GLY A 131 -3.23 7.13 -3.47
C GLY A 131 -2.05 6.50 -4.23
N ALA A 132 -0.99 6.07 -3.54
CA ALA A 132 0.11 5.35 -4.17
C ALA A 132 -0.34 3.96 -4.64
N VAL A 133 -0.03 3.57 -5.88
CA VAL A 133 -0.52 2.31 -6.47
C VAL A 133 0.62 1.49 -7.05
N VAL A 134 0.64 0.20 -6.73
CA VAL A 134 1.43 -0.81 -7.43
C VAL A 134 0.47 -1.83 -8.06
N GLU A 135 0.36 -1.82 -9.39
CA GLU A 135 -0.57 -2.68 -10.14
C GLU A 135 0.01 -4.07 -10.41
N LYS A 136 1.33 -4.16 -10.63
CA LYS A 136 2.03 -5.42 -10.95
C LYS A 136 3.11 -5.75 -9.93
N GLY A 137 3.42 -7.05 -9.84
CA GLY A 137 4.35 -7.57 -8.85
C GLY A 137 5.74 -6.95 -8.88
N LEU A 138 6.43 -7.03 -7.74
CA LEU A 138 7.77 -6.47 -7.48
C LEU A 138 7.84 -4.94 -7.56
N GLY A 139 6.72 -4.24 -7.68
CA GLY A 139 6.71 -2.79 -7.81
C GLY A 139 6.94 -2.06 -6.50
N THR A 140 7.54 -0.87 -6.59
CA THR A 140 7.68 0.05 -5.46
C THR A 140 7.13 1.41 -5.89
N ALA A 141 6.18 1.96 -5.13
CA ALA A 141 5.58 3.26 -5.33
C ALA A 141 5.67 4.05 -4.01
N ILE A 142 6.42 5.14 -3.99
CA ILE A 142 6.64 5.97 -2.80
C ILE A 142 6.37 7.43 -3.15
N GLY A 143 5.34 8.02 -2.55
CA GLY A 143 4.87 9.38 -2.80
C GLY A 143 3.39 9.41 -3.10
N SER A 144 2.73 10.54 -2.83
CA SER A 144 1.30 10.67 -3.11
C SER A 144 1.04 10.50 -4.60
N TYR A 145 0.11 9.62 -4.96
CA TYR A 145 -0.21 9.26 -6.35
C TYR A 145 0.96 8.68 -7.16
N ALA A 146 2.04 8.23 -6.52
CA ALA A 146 3.08 7.47 -7.20
C ALA A 146 2.49 6.16 -7.72
N THR A 147 2.73 5.81 -8.99
CA THR A 147 2.10 4.67 -9.65
C THR A 147 3.13 3.82 -10.36
N THR A 148 3.10 2.52 -10.10
CA THR A 148 3.88 1.50 -10.82
C THR A 148 2.94 0.53 -11.53
N GLN A 149 3.01 0.46 -12.86
CA GLN A 149 2.19 -0.41 -13.71
C GLN A 149 2.99 -1.54 -14.38
N GLY A 150 4.31 -1.39 -14.46
CA GLY A 150 5.22 -2.40 -14.98
C GLY A 150 5.66 -3.39 -13.91
N ILE A 151 6.04 -4.61 -14.31
CA ILE A 151 6.63 -5.59 -13.37
C ILE A 151 7.97 -5.02 -12.89
N SER A 152 8.20 -5.03 -11.58
CA SER A 152 9.44 -4.52 -10.98
C SER A 152 9.73 -3.04 -11.28
N GLY A 153 8.70 -2.23 -11.54
CA GLY A 153 8.88 -0.79 -11.66
C GLY A 153 9.13 -0.12 -10.30
N VAL A 154 9.83 1.01 -10.33
CA VAL A 154 10.06 1.85 -9.15
C VAL A 154 9.58 3.27 -9.49
N ALA A 155 8.62 3.78 -8.72
CA ALA A 155 8.12 5.15 -8.81
C ALA A 155 8.33 5.85 -7.47
N ILE A 156 9.16 6.89 -7.42
CA ILE A 156 9.47 7.63 -6.19
C ILE A 156 9.24 9.13 -6.45
N GLY A 157 8.24 9.71 -5.81
CA GLY A 157 7.87 11.10 -5.92
C GLY A 157 6.37 11.28 -6.17
N THR A 158 5.85 12.47 -5.85
CA THR A 158 4.43 12.79 -6.03
C THR A 158 4.04 12.68 -7.51
N GLY A 159 3.09 11.81 -7.82
CA GLY A 159 2.64 11.55 -9.19
C GLY A 159 3.70 10.94 -10.12
N ALA A 160 4.78 10.37 -9.57
CA ALA A 160 5.75 9.62 -10.38
C ALA A 160 5.09 8.39 -11.01
N LEU A 161 5.41 8.09 -12.27
CA LEU A 161 4.83 7.01 -13.06
C LEU A 161 5.91 6.09 -13.61
N SER A 162 5.92 4.84 -13.19
CA SER A 162 6.72 3.77 -13.77
C SER A 162 5.81 2.73 -14.43
N SER A 163 5.55 2.88 -15.73
CA SER A 163 4.64 1.96 -16.46
C SER A 163 5.36 0.91 -17.31
N GLY A 164 6.63 1.12 -17.63
CA GLY A 164 7.47 0.11 -18.28
C GLY A 164 7.92 -1.01 -17.34
N ASN A 165 8.18 -2.22 -17.87
CA ASN A 165 8.76 -3.28 -17.05
C ASN A 165 10.17 -2.89 -16.62
N THR A 166 10.50 -3.12 -15.34
CA THR A 166 11.79 -2.74 -14.72
C THR A 166 12.17 -1.27 -14.94
N ALA A 167 11.17 -0.39 -15.10
CA ALA A 167 11.38 1.03 -15.30
C ALA A 167 11.56 1.77 -13.95
N LEU A 168 12.29 2.88 -13.96
CA LEU A 168 12.58 3.70 -12.78
C LEU A 168 12.13 5.13 -13.03
N ALA A 169 11.19 5.64 -12.24
CA ALA A 169 10.75 7.03 -12.26
C ALA A 169 11.02 7.65 -10.88
N VAL A 170 11.90 8.65 -10.81
CA VAL A 170 12.27 9.35 -9.58
C VAL A 170 12.09 10.85 -9.78
N GLY A 171 11.29 11.50 -8.94
CA GLY A 171 10.96 12.91 -9.01
C GLY A 171 9.46 13.17 -9.19
N ARG A 172 9.02 14.37 -8.84
CA ARG A 172 7.62 14.78 -8.96
C ARG A 172 7.19 14.70 -10.42
N GLN A 173 6.11 13.98 -10.71
CA GLN A 173 5.58 13.76 -12.06
C GLN A 173 6.60 13.24 -13.08
N SER A 174 7.66 12.56 -12.62
CA SER A 174 8.56 11.81 -13.50
C SER A 174 7.82 10.65 -14.17
N ALA A 175 8.20 10.29 -15.40
CA ALA A 175 7.51 9.28 -16.18
C ALA A 175 8.51 8.38 -16.92
N ALA A 176 8.61 7.11 -16.50
CA ALA A 176 9.37 6.07 -17.16
C ALA A 176 8.39 5.06 -17.78
N THR A 177 8.02 5.28 -19.04
CA THR A 177 6.85 4.61 -19.66
C THR A 177 7.19 3.47 -20.59
N ALA A 178 8.48 3.23 -20.86
CA ALA A 178 8.94 2.13 -21.69
C ALA A 178 9.73 1.09 -20.88
N ASP A 179 9.80 -0.15 -21.38
CA ASP A 179 10.60 -1.19 -20.73
C ASP A 179 12.05 -0.73 -20.53
N PHE A 180 12.60 -1.02 -19.34
CA PHE A 180 13.98 -0.70 -18.95
C PHE A 180 14.31 0.80 -18.96
N SER A 181 13.30 1.68 -19.08
CA SER A 181 13.50 3.13 -19.12
C SER A 181 13.74 3.71 -17.72
N GLN A 182 14.51 4.79 -17.65
CA GLN A 182 14.88 5.45 -16.39
C GLN A 182 14.67 6.96 -16.52
N ALA A 183 13.74 7.52 -15.76
CA ALA A 183 13.45 8.96 -15.68
C ALA A 183 13.78 9.47 -14.28
N ILE A 184 14.74 10.37 -14.15
CA ILE A 184 15.25 10.89 -12.87
C ILE A 184 15.24 12.41 -12.91
N GLY A 185 14.25 13.04 -12.28
CA GLY A 185 14.08 14.48 -12.22
C GLY A 185 12.60 14.87 -12.19
N ASN A 186 12.32 16.09 -11.73
CA ASN A 186 10.95 16.61 -11.77
C ASN A 186 10.49 16.73 -13.23
N VAL A 187 9.37 16.08 -13.54
CA VAL A 187 8.80 16.03 -14.89
C VAL A 187 9.76 15.47 -15.95
N ALA A 188 10.75 14.66 -15.54
CA ALA A 188 11.59 13.92 -16.49
C ALA A 188 10.78 12.82 -17.18
N ALA A 189 11.02 12.57 -18.47
CA ALA A 189 10.31 11.59 -19.28
C ALA A 189 11.26 10.66 -20.03
N ALA A 190 11.21 9.37 -19.73
CA ALA A 190 11.93 8.31 -20.45
C ALA A 190 10.90 7.40 -21.12
N THR A 191 10.65 7.63 -22.41
CA THR A 191 9.59 6.96 -23.18
C THR A 191 10.14 6.02 -24.26
N GLY A 192 11.46 6.02 -24.47
CA GLY A 192 12.16 5.05 -25.30
C GLY A 192 12.53 3.77 -24.53
N LYS A 193 12.43 2.60 -25.16
CA LYS A 193 12.86 1.34 -24.53
C LYS A 193 14.37 1.38 -24.22
N GLY A 194 14.73 1.12 -22.96
CA GLY A 194 16.10 1.23 -22.45
C GLY A 194 16.65 2.66 -22.43
N SER A 195 15.80 3.69 -22.47
CA SER A 195 16.25 5.08 -22.46
C SER A 195 16.53 5.60 -21.05
N LEU A 196 17.30 6.69 -20.96
CA LEU A 196 17.66 7.37 -19.72
C LEU A 196 17.40 8.87 -19.86
N ALA A 197 16.55 9.44 -19.01
CA ALA A 197 16.33 10.87 -18.90
C ALA A 197 16.71 11.35 -17.49
N ILE A 198 17.67 12.27 -17.36
CA ILE A 198 18.10 12.83 -16.08
C ILE A 198 18.02 14.36 -16.13
N GLY A 199 17.29 14.95 -15.19
CA GLY A 199 17.14 16.39 -15.00
C GLY A 199 15.69 16.86 -15.15
N HIS A 200 15.41 18.08 -14.68
CA HIS A 200 14.08 18.66 -14.78
C HIS A 200 13.64 18.75 -16.24
N SER A 201 12.46 18.23 -16.58
CA SER A 201 11.91 18.21 -17.96
C SER A 201 12.77 17.51 -19.03
N ALA A 202 13.83 16.79 -18.64
CA ALA A 202 14.64 15.99 -19.58
C ALA A 202 13.80 14.91 -20.26
N THR A 203 13.95 14.72 -21.56
CA THR A 203 13.11 13.82 -22.36
C THR A 203 13.93 12.89 -23.25
N ALA A 204 13.85 11.58 -23.00
CA ALA A 204 14.52 10.53 -23.80
C ALA A 204 13.48 9.61 -24.46
N GLU A 205 13.19 9.88 -25.73
CA GLU A 205 12.16 9.21 -26.56
C GLU A 205 12.73 8.09 -27.44
N GLY A 206 14.01 8.17 -27.81
CA GLY A 206 14.64 7.19 -28.69
C GLY A 206 14.95 5.86 -27.99
N TYR A 207 14.94 4.75 -28.74
CA TYR A 207 15.44 3.45 -28.26
C TYR A 207 16.89 3.58 -27.80
N ARG A 208 17.19 3.19 -26.54
CA ARG A 208 18.49 3.36 -25.88
C ARG A 208 19.06 4.78 -25.94
N SER A 209 18.18 5.78 -26.02
CA SER A 209 18.59 7.19 -26.00
C SER A 209 18.89 7.67 -24.58
N ILE A 210 19.75 8.68 -24.48
CA ILE A 210 20.15 9.29 -23.21
C ILE A 210 19.93 10.80 -23.32
N ALA A 211 19.18 11.39 -22.41
CA ALA A 211 18.99 12.84 -22.27
C ALA A 211 19.41 13.25 -20.86
N ILE A 212 20.46 14.04 -20.72
CA ILE A 212 20.97 14.49 -19.41
C ILE A 212 21.11 16.01 -19.42
N GLY A 213 20.29 16.68 -18.63
CA GLY A 213 20.29 18.13 -18.49
C GLY A 213 18.92 18.67 -18.08
N SER A 214 18.83 19.98 -17.92
CA SER A 214 17.59 20.66 -17.60
C SER A 214 17.54 22.01 -18.32
N PRO A 215 16.34 22.51 -18.64
CA PRO A 215 16.16 23.92 -18.89
C PRO A 215 16.46 24.73 -17.62
N ASP A 216 16.49 26.04 -17.75
CA ASP A 216 16.54 26.94 -16.61
C ASP A 216 15.28 26.77 -15.75
N ILE A 217 15.45 26.15 -14.58
CA ILE A 217 14.37 25.84 -13.63
C ILE A 217 13.74 27.13 -13.09
N GLU A 218 14.48 28.24 -13.00
CA GLU A 218 13.97 29.49 -12.44
C GLU A 218 12.84 30.09 -13.31
N ASN A 219 12.80 29.74 -14.59
CA ASN A 219 11.74 30.16 -15.51
C ASN A 219 10.53 29.22 -15.49
N ALA A 220 10.54 28.14 -14.70
CA ALA A 220 9.41 27.22 -14.66
C ALA A 220 8.30 27.72 -13.75
N ASP A 221 7.06 27.67 -14.26
CA ASP A 221 5.88 28.05 -13.50
C ASP A 221 5.77 27.29 -12.17
N ALA A 222 5.17 27.95 -11.18
CA ALA A 222 4.95 27.34 -9.89
C ALA A 222 3.86 26.26 -9.98
N VAL A 223 4.05 25.13 -9.28
CA VAL A 223 3.01 24.11 -9.13
C VAL A 223 2.82 23.78 -7.66
N ALA A 224 1.57 23.85 -7.19
CA ALA A 224 1.22 23.62 -5.78
C ALA A 224 2.08 24.45 -4.80
N GLY A 225 2.38 25.71 -5.17
CA GLY A 225 3.18 26.63 -4.35
C GLY A 225 4.70 26.43 -4.45
N GLN A 226 5.18 25.45 -5.22
CA GLN A 226 6.61 25.25 -5.48
C GLN A 226 7.02 25.98 -6.75
N ALA A 227 7.86 27.02 -6.63
CA ALA A 227 8.48 27.68 -7.78
C ALA A 227 9.41 26.69 -8.52
N GLY A 228 9.50 26.81 -9.85
CA GLY A 228 10.42 25.98 -10.63
C GLY A 228 9.93 24.54 -10.88
N ALA A 229 8.64 24.25 -10.68
CA ALA A 229 8.14 22.87 -10.61
C ALA A 229 7.37 22.40 -11.86
N ALA A 230 6.88 23.32 -12.69
CA ALA A 230 6.11 22.98 -13.89
C ALA A 230 6.98 22.37 -14.99
N TYR A 231 6.35 21.61 -15.89
CA TYR A 231 7.01 21.13 -17.10
C TYR A 231 7.54 22.30 -17.93
N GLN A 232 8.79 22.21 -18.39
CA GLN A 232 9.44 23.19 -19.24
C GLN A 232 9.86 22.57 -20.57
N PRO A 233 9.04 22.72 -21.64
CA PRO A 233 9.41 22.22 -22.96
C PRO A 233 10.48 23.09 -23.63
N LYS A 234 10.56 24.38 -23.29
CA LYS A 234 11.53 25.31 -23.85
C LYS A 234 12.91 25.00 -23.28
N MET A 235 13.88 24.78 -24.15
CA MET A 235 15.24 24.39 -23.77
C MET A 235 15.29 23.08 -22.95
N ALA A 236 14.31 22.20 -23.09
CA ALA A 236 14.41 20.85 -22.54
C ALA A 236 15.53 20.08 -23.24
N THR A 237 16.30 19.30 -22.48
CA THR A 237 17.24 18.32 -23.06
C THR A 237 16.44 17.18 -23.67
N LYS A 238 16.57 16.96 -24.97
CA LYS A 238 15.75 16.01 -25.72
C LYS A 238 16.56 15.06 -26.61
N ALA A 239 16.48 13.77 -26.34
CA ALA A 239 17.09 12.71 -27.15
C ALA A 239 16.00 11.85 -27.82
N THR A 240 15.72 12.10 -29.10
CA THR A 240 14.65 11.41 -29.86
C THR A 240 15.19 10.37 -30.83
N GLY A 241 16.46 10.43 -31.19
CA GLY A 241 17.11 9.44 -32.05
C GLY A 241 17.36 8.12 -31.33
N LYS A 242 17.28 7.01 -32.07
CA LYS A 242 17.81 5.72 -31.60
C LYS A 242 19.31 5.86 -31.29
N ASP A 243 19.74 5.31 -30.16
CA ASP A 243 21.14 5.36 -29.67
C ASP A 243 21.71 6.79 -29.55
N SER A 244 20.85 7.81 -29.43
CA SER A 244 21.27 9.21 -29.36
C SER A 244 21.54 9.68 -27.93
N ILE A 245 22.45 10.64 -27.76
CA ILE A 245 22.84 11.17 -26.45
C ILE A 245 22.81 12.70 -26.45
N ALA A 246 21.83 13.31 -25.78
CA ALA A 246 21.70 14.76 -25.60
C ALA A 246 22.20 15.20 -24.22
N PHE A 247 23.04 16.25 -24.19
CA PHE A 247 23.59 16.82 -22.97
C PHE A 247 23.36 18.32 -22.89
N GLY A 248 22.83 18.80 -21.76
CA GLY A 248 22.65 20.22 -21.45
C GLY A 248 21.28 20.79 -21.89
N GLY A 249 20.93 21.94 -21.30
CA GLY A 249 19.68 22.64 -21.60
C GLY A 249 19.59 23.01 -23.08
N GLY A 250 18.47 22.64 -23.71
CA GLY A 250 18.16 22.90 -25.12
C GLY A 250 18.85 21.99 -26.12
N ALA A 251 19.63 21.01 -25.69
CA ALA A 251 20.18 20.02 -26.59
C ALA A 251 19.05 19.16 -27.20
N LEU A 252 18.96 19.14 -28.52
CA LEU A 252 18.01 18.32 -29.28
C LEU A 252 18.77 17.41 -30.24
N LEU A 253 18.59 16.10 -30.10
CA LEU A 253 19.11 15.10 -31.05
C LEU A 253 17.98 14.29 -31.65
N GLN A 254 17.96 14.24 -32.99
CA GLN A 254 16.96 13.54 -33.77
C GLN A 254 17.61 12.61 -34.78
N LYS A 255 16.92 11.53 -35.15
CA LYS A 255 17.39 10.65 -36.23
C LYS A 255 17.35 11.42 -37.54
N LYS A 256 18.50 11.55 -38.21
CA LYS A 256 18.56 12.05 -39.58
C LYS A 256 17.88 11.01 -40.48
N MET A 257 16.74 11.34 -41.09
CA MET A 257 16.21 10.58 -42.21
C MET A 257 17.12 10.91 -43.41
N LEU A 258 17.88 9.91 -43.87
CA LEU A 258 18.55 9.93 -45.17
C LEU A 258 17.57 9.46 -46.23
#